data_AF-B9V3T6-F1
#
_entry.id   AF-B9V3T6-F1
#
_cell.length_a   1.000
_cell.length_b   1.000
_cell.length_c   1.000
_cell.angle_alpha   90.00
_cell.angle_beta   90.00
_cell.angle_gamma   90.00
#
_symmetry.space_group_name_H-M   'P 1'
#
loop_
_entity.id
_entity.type
_entity.pdbx_description
1 polymer ?
#
loop_
_entity_poly.entity_id
_entity_poly.type
_entity_poly.pdbx_seq_one_letter_code
_entity_poly.pdbx_strand_id
1 'polypeptide(L)'
;KIDYDAVGQATLCRCLIVYPWTQRYFAKFGNLYNAAAIMGNADVAKHGSIILHGLDRAMKNMDNIKAAYTDLSTLHSETLHVDPDNFRLLSDCLAIVLAARMGKNFTPEIQATIQKFMAVVVSALGRQYH
;
A
#
# COMPACT_ATOMS: atom_id res chain seq x y z
N LYS A 1 -16.35 -8.81 3.56
CA LYS A 1 -15.96 -7.92 2.44
C LYS A 1 -15.00 -6.88 2.99
N ILE A 2 -13.85 -6.65 2.34
CA ILE A 2 -12.91 -5.61 2.78
C ILE A 2 -13.52 -4.25 2.47
N ASP A 3 -13.52 -3.34 3.45
CA ASP A 3 -13.90 -1.94 3.27
C ASP A 3 -12.66 -1.18 2.79
N TYR A 4 -12.66 -0.78 1.51
CA TYR A 4 -11.46 -0.28 0.86
C TYR A 4 -11.07 1.10 1.36
N ASP A 5 -12.05 1.94 1.66
CA ASP A 5 -11.80 3.29 2.13
C ASP A 5 -11.20 3.23 3.53
N ALA A 6 -11.81 2.45 4.41
CA ALA A 6 -11.38 2.40 5.80
C ALA A 6 -10.06 1.60 5.97
N VAL A 7 -9.84 0.52 5.20
CA VAL A 7 -8.57 -0.23 5.24
C VAL A 7 -7.46 0.56 4.52
N GLY A 8 -7.77 1.19 3.39
CA GLY A 8 -6.82 1.98 2.62
C GLY A 8 -6.30 3.17 3.42
N GLN A 9 -7.20 3.97 4.01
CA GLN A 9 -6.81 5.09 4.88
C GLN A 9 -5.94 4.60 6.04
N ALA A 10 -6.37 3.57 6.77
CA ALA A 10 -5.64 3.06 7.92
C ALA A 10 -4.24 2.55 7.54
N THR A 11 -4.11 1.92 6.37
CA THR A 11 -2.84 1.40 5.84
C THR A 11 -1.88 2.54 5.52
N LEU A 12 -2.33 3.54 4.75
CA LEU A 12 -1.47 4.67 4.38
C LEU A 12 -1.13 5.53 5.60
N CYS A 13 -2.09 5.80 6.50
CA CYS A 13 -1.82 6.50 7.75
C CYS A 13 -0.75 5.80 8.58
N ARG A 14 -0.86 4.47 8.75
CA ARG A 14 0.15 3.68 9.47
C ARG A 14 1.52 3.81 8.82
N CYS A 15 1.61 3.73 7.49
CA CYS A 15 2.87 3.88 6.78
C CYS A 15 3.50 5.27 6.99
N LEU A 16 2.71 6.34 6.85
CA LEU A 16 3.18 7.71 7.05
C LEU A 16 3.57 8.03 8.50
N ILE A 17 2.99 7.34 9.48
CA ILE A 17 3.30 7.53 10.90
C ILE A 17 4.52 6.70 11.33
N VAL A 18 4.56 5.41 10.95
CA VAL A 18 5.62 4.46 11.36
C VAL A 18 6.90 4.68 10.55
N TYR A 19 6.77 5.07 9.28
CA TYR A 19 7.87 5.30 8.34
C TYR A 19 7.81 6.74 7.84
N PRO A 20 8.07 7.75 8.70
CA PRO A 20 7.78 9.16 8.40
C PRO A 20 8.56 9.73 7.20
N TRP A 21 9.67 9.12 6.80
CA TRP A 21 10.37 9.50 5.58
C TRP A 21 9.51 9.33 4.32
N THR A 22 8.51 8.44 4.34
CA THR A 22 7.58 8.24 3.22
C THR A 22 6.68 9.45 2.96
N GLN A 23 6.52 10.35 3.95
CA GLN A 23 5.74 11.58 3.79
C GLN A 23 6.28 12.49 2.68
N ARG A 24 7.58 12.39 2.33
CA ARG A 24 8.20 13.18 1.25
C ARG A 24 7.52 12.99 -0.10
N TYR A 25 6.93 11.82 -0.34
CA TYR A 25 6.22 11.50 -1.59
C TYR A 25 4.83 12.12 -1.68
N PHE A 26 4.32 12.63 -0.56
CA PHE A 26 2.94 13.12 -0.41
C PHE A 26 2.88 14.60 -0.02
N ALA A 27 3.91 15.39 -0.35
CA ALA A 27 3.99 16.81 -0.01
C ALA A 27 2.76 17.63 -0.49
N LYS A 28 2.08 17.17 -1.55
CA LYS A 28 0.87 17.81 -2.08
C LYS A 28 -0.39 17.60 -1.24
N PHE A 29 -0.37 16.72 -0.23
CA PHE A 29 -1.54 16.42 0.62
C PHE A 29 -1.71 17.44 1.76
N GLY A 30 -0.91 18.50 1.79
CA GLY A 30 -0.98 19.52 2.84
C GLY A 30 -0.34 19.08 4.14
N ASN A 31 -1.01 19.33 5.27
CA ASN A 31 -0.41 19.10 6.59
C ASN A 31 -0.36 17.61 6.96
N LEU A 32 0.85 17.07 7.06
CA LEU A 32 1.16 15.72 7.53
C LEU A 32 2.10 15.72 8.76
N TYR A 33 2.24 16.85 9.45
CA TYR A 33 3.27 17.05 10.49
C TYR A 33 3.17 16.10 11.70
N ASN A 34 1.96 15.67 12.05
CA ASN A 34 1.74 14.79 13.19
C ASN A 34 0.67 13.72 12.88
N ALA A 35 0.58 12.71 13.76
CA ALA A 35 -0.33 11.59 13.57
C ALA A 35 -1.80 12.01 13.45
N ALA A 36 -2.26 12.99 14.24
CA ALA A 36 -3.63 13.48 14.17
C ALA A 36 -3.94 14.14 12.82
N ALA A 37 -3.00 14.96 12.31
CA ALA A 37 -3.10 15.58 11.00
C ALA A 37 -3.15 14.53 9.89
N ILE A 38 -2.27 13.50 9.93
CA ILE A 38 -2.26 12.40 8.96
C ILE A 38 -3.59 11.63 8.99
N MET A 39 -4.06 11.23 10.16
CA MET A 39 -5.28 10.43 10.32
C MET A 39 -6.54 11.20 9.89
N GLY A 40 -6.58 12.51 10.08
CA GLY A 40 -7.68 13.38 9.66
C GLY A 40 -7.60 13.89 8.22
N ASN A 41 -6.57 13.51 7.45
CA ASN A 41 -6.33 14.06 6.12
C ASN A 41 -7.17 13.36 5.03
N ALA A 42 -7.99 14.14 4.32
CA ALA A 42 -8.88 13.62 3.28
C ALA A 42 -8.13 13.08 2.05
N ASP A 43 -6.99 13.66 1.67
CA ASP A 43 -6.19 13.19 0.55
C ASP A 43 -5.46 11.89 0.90
N VAL A 44 -5.03 11.72 2.16
CA VAL A 44 -4.50 10.44 2.66
C VAL A 44 -5.59 9.37 2.59
N ALA A 45 -6.82 9.67 3.02
CA ALA A 45 -7.92 8.72 2.94
C ALA A 45 -8.23 8.32 1.49
N LYS A 46 -8.36 9.31 0.60
CA LYS A 46 -8.62 9.10 -0.83
C LYS A 46 -7.52 8.28 -1.49
N HIS A 47 -6.25 8.62 -1.24
CA HIS A 47 -5.13 7.90 -1.85
C HIS A 47 -4.96 6.49 -1.30
N GLY A 48 -5.23 6.28 0.00
CA GLY A 48 -5.30 4.96 0.60
C GLY A 48 -6.30 4.04 -0.12
N SER A 49 -7.48 4.56 -0.48
CA SER A 49 -8.47 3.82 -1.26
C SER A 49 -7.97 3.50 -2.68
N ILE A 50 -7.28 4.43 -3.34
CA ILE A 50 -6.66 4.21 -4.66
C ILE A 50 -5.64 3.07 -4.61
N ILE A 51 -4.82 2.99 -3.56
CA ILE A 51 -3.85 1.90 -3.38
C ILE A 51 -4.56 0.54 -3.33
N LEU A 52 -5.64 0.41 -2.55
CA LEU A 52 -6.36 -0.87 -2.45
C LEU A 52 -7.07 -1.26 -3.75
N HIS A 53 -7.66 -0.29 -4.46
CA HIS A 53 -8.19 -0.55 -5.81
C HIS A 53 -7.08 -0.92 -6.80
N GLY A 54 -5.86 -0.42 -6.61
CA GLY A 54 -4.69 -0.88 -7.36
C GLY A 54 -4.47 -2.39 -7.22
N LEU A 55 -4.66 -2.94 -6.01
CA LEU A 55 -4.53 -4.37 -5.75
C LEU A 55 -5.60 -5.22 -6.46
N ASP A 56 -6.78 -4.67 -6.78
CA ASP A 56 -7.76 -5.36 -7.61
C ASP A 56 -7.20 -5.73 -8.98
N ARG A 57 -6.33 -4.88 -9.54
CA ARG A 57 -5.65 -5.19 -10.79
C ARG A 57 -4.81 -6.46 -10.66
N ALA A 58 -4.11 -6.65 -9.54
CA ALA A 58 -3.31 -7.85 -9.31
C ALA A 58 -4.21 -9.08 -9.10
N MET A 59 -5.29 -8.94 -8.32
CA MET A 59 -6.26 -10.04 -8.12
C MET A 59 -6.96 -10.48 -9.41
N LYS A 60 -7.21 -9.56 -10.34
CA LYS A 60 -7.80 -9.86 -11.66
C LYS A 60 -6.78 -10.42 -12.67
N ASN A 61 -5.49 -10.34 -12.38
CA ASN A 61 -4.41 -10.75 -13.28
C ASN A 61 -3.38 -11.64 -12.55
N MET A 62 -3.82 -12.56 -11.68
CA MET A 62 -2.91 -13.30 -10.78
C MET A 62 -1.78 -14.04 -11.52
N ASP A 63 -2.04 -14.56 -12.72
CA ASP A 63 -1.03 -15.27 -13.53
C ASP A 63 -0.08 -14.32 -14.28
N ASN A 64 -0.39 -13.01 -14.33
CA ASN A 64 0.36 -12.02 -15.10
C ASN A 64 0.51 -10.66 -14.39
N ILE A 65 0.62 -10.66 -13.05
CA ILE A 65 0.72 -9.44 -12.23
C ILE A 65 1.86 -8.54 -12.72
N LYS A 66 3.00 -9.14 -13.08
CA LYS A 66 4.20 -8.43 -13.56
C LYS A 66 3.89 -7.55 -14.77
N ALA A 67 3.22 -8.07 -15.79
CA ALA A 67 2.88 -7.29 -16.98
C ALA A 67 1.78 -6.26 -16.67
N ALA A 68 0.80 -6.60 -15.84
CA ALA A 68 -0.29 -5.71 -15.47
C ALA A 68 0.17 -4.46 -14.66
N TYR A 69 1.36 -4.55 -14.05
CA TYR A 69 1.94 -3.51 -13.21
C TYR A 69 3.09 -2.74 -13.88
N THR A 70 3.44 -3.04 -15.14
CA THR A 70 4.56 -2.38 -15.85
C THR A 70 4.48 -0.86 -15.77
N ASP A 71 3.38 -0.25 -16.24
CA ASP A 71 3.22 1.20 -16.24
C ASP A 71 3.22 1.79 -14.82
N LEU A 72 2.68 1.05 -13.86
CA LEU A 72 2.64 1.51 -12.47
C LEU A 72 4.03 1.47 -11.84
N SER A 73 4.84 0.46 -12.16
CA SER A 73 6.24 0.35 -11.75
C SER A 73 7.07 1.49 -12.35
N THR A 74 6.93 1.75 -13.66
CA THR A 74 7.57 2.88 -14.34
C THR A 74 7.18 4.21 -13.70
N LEU A 75 5.89 4.44 -13.42
CA LEU A 75 5.44 5.65 -12.73
C LEU A 75 6.14 5.83 -11.38
N HIS A 76 6.19 4.79 -10.55
CA HIS A 76 6.81 4.89 -9.22
C HIS A 76 8.33 5.08 -9.27
N SER A 77 8.98 4.50 -10.29
CA SER A 77 10.42 4.59 -10.52
C SER A 77 10.83 5.93 -11.14
N GLU A 78 10.32 6.23 -12.33
CA GLU A 78 10.83 7.29 -13.20
C GLU A 78 10.19 8.65 -12.94
N THR A 79 8.98 8.69 -12.37
CA THR A 79 8.26 9.96 -12.13
C THR A 79 8.20 10.29 -10.64
N LEU A 80 7.86 9.31 -9.80
CA LEU A 80 7.68 9.54 -8.36
C LEU A 80 8.97 9.33 -7.57
N HIS A 81 9.97 8.64 -8.15
CA HIS A 81 11.24 8.31 -7.53
C HIS A 81 11.09 7.69 -6.12
N VAL A 82 10.10 6.80 -5.99
CA VAL A 82 9.82 6.08 -4.75
C VAL A 82 10.90 5.02 -4.57
N ASP A 83 11.63 5.04 -3.46
CA ASP A 83 12.59 3.96 -3.17
C ASP A 83 11.82 2.63 -3.05
N PRO A 84 12.20 1.59 -3.82
CA PRO A 84 11.43 0.35 -3.92
C PRO A 84 11.30 -0.41 -2.58
N ASP A 85 12.16 -0.14 -1.60
CA ASP A 85 12.01 -0.73 -0.27
C ASP A 85 10.72 -0.28 0.44
N ASN A 86 10.19 0.91 0.10
CA ASN A 86 8.95 1.41 0.69
C ASN A 86 7.71 0.59 0.31
N PHE A 87 7.75 -0.19 -0.79
CA PHE A 87 6.64 -1.09 -1.14
C PHE A 87 6.45 -2.20 -0.10
N ARG A 88 7.56 -2.72 0.46
CA ARG A 88 7.53 -3.72 1.53
C ARG A 88 6.95 -3.13 2.81
N LEU A 89 7.34 -1.91 3.15
CA LEU A 89 6.84 -1.19 4.32
C LEU A 89 5.31 -1.00 4.27
N LEU A 90 4.78 -0.62 3.10
CA LEU A 90 3.34 -0.49 2.90
C LEU A 90 2.62 -1.84 2.95
N SER A 91 3.22 -2.89 2.39
CA SER A 91 2.72 -4.27 2.46
C SER A 91 2.58 -4.76 3.91
N ASP A 92 3.59 -4.53 4.75
CA ASP A 92 3.55 -4.87 6.17
C ASP A 92 2.47 -4.08 6.92
N CYS A 93 2.33 -2.78 6.62
CA CYS A 93 1.25 -1.96 7.18
C CYS A 93 -0.13 -2.52 6.83
N LEU A 94 -0.33 -2.98 5.58
CA LEU A 94 -1.60 -3.58 5.15
C LEU A 94 -1.89 -4.86 5.95
N ALA A 95 -0.89 -5.74 6.09
CA ALA A 95 -1.05 -6.98 6.87
C ALA A 95 -1.44 -6.69 8.32
N ILE A 96 -0.80 -5.70 8.96
CA ILE A 96 -1.13 -5.27 10.34
C ILE A 96 -2.56 -4.74 10.43
N VAL A 97 -2.99 -3.90 9.47
CA VAL A 97 -4.35 -3.34 9.47
C VAL A 97 -5.40 -4.44 9.27
N LEU A 98 -5.14 -5.39 8.37
CA LEU A 98 -6.04 -6.54 8.17
C LEU A 98 -6.11 -7.42 9.42
N ALA A 99 -4.98 -7.70 10.06
CA ALA A 99 -4.92 -8.43 11.33
C ALA A 99 -5.73 -7.74 12.43
N ALA A 100 -5.57 -6.42 12.60
CA ALA A 100 -6.30 -5.64 13.59
C ALA A 100 -7.82 -5.66 13.37
N ARG A 101 -8.28 -5.69 12.10
CA ARG A 101 -9.71 -5.72 11.77
C ARG A 101 -10.33 -7.10 11.83
N MET A 102 -9.60 -8.14 11.41
CA MET A 102 -10.09 -9.51 11.37
C MET A 102 -9.96 -10.21 12.73
N GLY A 103 -9.07 -9.74 13.60
CA GLY A 103 -8.82 -10.33 14.91
C GLY A 103 -8.46 -11.81 14.78
N LYS A 104 -9.17 -12.68 15.50
CA LYS A 104 -8.97 -14.14 15.46
C LYS A 104 -9.20 -14.76 14.08
N ASN A 105 -9.94 -14.09 13.20
CA ASN A 105 -10.17 -14.56 11.84
C ASN A 105 -8.96 -14.33 10.93
N PHE A 106 -7.94 -13.56 11.36
CA PHE A 106 -6.67 -13.47 10.64
C PHE A 106 -5.81 -14.70 10.94
N THR A 107 -6.24 -15.86 10.46
CA THR A 107 -5.54 -17.12 10.70
C THR A 107 -4.15 -17.10 10.06
N PRO A 108 -3.23 -17.97 10.50
CA PRO A 108 -1.91 -18.11 9.87
C PRO A 108 -1.99 -18.40 8.36
N GLU A 109 -3.01 -19.15 7.91
CA GLU A 109 -3.22 -19.42 6.49
C GLU A 109 -3.60 -18.14 5.73
N ILE A 110 -4.53 -17.34 6.26
CA ILE A 110 -4.92 -16.07 5.64
C ILE A 110 -3.75 -15.10 5.62
N GLN A 111 -2.98 -15.01 6.70
CA GLN A 111 -1.76 -14.20 6.74
C GLN A 111 -0.78 -14.64 5.66
N ALA A 112 -0.49 -15.94 5.54
CA ALA A 112 0.42 -16.47 4.54
C ALA A 112 -0.06 -16.18 3.11
N THR A 113 -1.37 -16.30 2.84
CA THR A 113 -1.96 -15.95 1.55
C THR A 113 -1.76 -14.48 1.21
N ILE A 114 -2.03 -13.57 2.15
CA ILE A 114 -1.87 -12.12 1.95
C ILE A 114 -0.40 -11.76 1.75
N GLN A 115 0.49 -12.29 2.59
CA GLN A 115 1.93 -12.04 2.47
C GLN A 115 2.48 -12.55 1.13
N LYS A 116 2.07 -13.74 0.68
CA LYS A 116 2.46 -14.28 -0.62
C LYS A 116 1.94 -13.41 -1.77
N PHE A 117 0.67 -13.01 -1.73
CA PHE A 117 0.09 -12.12 -2.74
C PHE A 117 0.83 -10.79 -2.81
N MET A 118 1.05 -10.14 -1.65
CA MET A 118 1.75 -8.86 -1.58
C MET A 118 3.22 -8.98 -2.00
N ALA A 119 3.91 -10.08 -1.70
CA ALA A 119 5.28 -10.30 -2.18
C ALA A 119 5.37 -10.29 -3.71
N VAL A 120 4.38 -10.86 -4.41
CA VAL A 120 4.31 -10.82 -5.87
C VAL A 120 4.01 -9.40 -6.38
N VAL A 121 3.09 -8.68 -5.73
CA VAL A 121 2.78 -7.27 -6.07
C VAL A 121 4.01 -6.38 -5.90
N VAL A 122 4.71 -6.49 -4.76
CA VAL A 122 5.96 -5.76 -4.49
C VAL A 122 7.02 -6.09 -5.52
N SER A 123 7.19 -7.36 -5.87
CA SER A 123 8.13 -7.79 -6.92
C SER A 123 7.78 -7.19 -8.29
N ALA A 124 6.48 -7.06 -8.61
CA ALA A 124 6.03 -6.44 -9.86
C ALA A 124 6.26 -4.92 -9.87
N LEU A 125 5.97 -4.23 -8.76
CA LEU A 125 6.21 -2.79 -8.61
C LEU A 125 7.68 -2.42 -8.64
N GLY A 126 8.56 -3.28 -8.13
CA GLY A 126 10.01 -3.07 -8.18
C GLY A 126 10.69 -3.42 -9.51
N ARG A 127 9.94 -3.85 -10.53
CA ARG A 127 10.54 -4.44 -11.75
C ARG A 127 11.19 -3.42 -12.69
N GLN A 128 10.65 -2.21 -12.79
CA GLN A 128 11.16 -1.14 -13.67
C GLN A 128 12.08 -0.16 -12.92
N TYR A 129 12.74 -0.65 -11.87
CA TYR A 129 13.81 0.06 -11.17
C TYR A 129 15.13 -0.44 -11.76
N HIS A 130 15.95 0.48 -12.26
CA HIS A 130 17.26 0.20 -12.87
C HIS A 130 18.38 0.21 -11.83
#